data_AF-A0A8I1S9U0-F1
#
_entry.id   AF-A0A8I1S9U0-F1
#
_cell.length_a   1.000
_cell.length_b   1.000
_cell.length_c   1.000
_cell.angle_alpha   90.00
_cell.angle_beta   90.00
_cell.angle_gamma   90.00
#
_symmetry.space_group_name_H-M   'P 1'
#
loop_
_entity.id
_entity.type
_entity.pdbx_description
1 polymer ?
#
loop_
_entity_poly.entity_id
_entity_poly.type
_entity_poly.pdbx_seq_one_letter_code
_entity_poly.pdbx_strand_id
1 'polypeptide(L)'
;MPAEDFLAAERFHVAQMWWIASELAYRNANVHLRETNPFDFYDGLEVRAEGADDFVFCNFNGAVHVLPGSQHTIIQPAEIFGAQSPHDIVKRIERLTGWLGAGGPSTTATLAYRAIAAVLTAKANSKARFLTTKLIDPGQLFNHGYDTALGGIEAHFTDRTPSALTGFWQVTANSHIVAVFSESGWLFLPRRKPYDLMAGYQKHRREFDDLSAAVLALINRAAHVNRQIRQHSGSIFD
;
A
#
# COMPACT_ATOMS: atom_id res chain seq x y z
N MET A 1 8.56 -32.04 -12.50
CA MET A 1 8.36 -32.05 -11.04
C MET A 1 6.93 -31.63 -10.78
N PRO A 2 6.14 -32.33 -9.96
CA PRO A 2 4.86 -31.78 -9.51
C PRO A 2 5.14 -30.42 -8.87
N ALA A 3 4.23 -29.46 -9.04
CA ALA A 3 4.30 -28.17 -8.37
C ALA A 3 4.13 -28.42 -6.86
N GLU A 4 5.20 -28.82 -6.19
CA GLU A 4 5.30 -28.77 -4.74
C GLU A 4 4.94 -27.36 -4.30
N ASP A 5 4.06 -27.27 -3.32
CA ASP A 5 3.44 -26.04 -2.82
C ASP A 5 4.48 -24.92 -2.66
N PHE A 6 4.54 -24.02 -3.64
CA PHE A 6 5.39 -22.85 -3.54
C PHE A 6 4.85 -21.98 -2.41
N LEU A 7 5.52 -22.01 -1.27
CA LEU A 7 5.14 -21.27 -0.07
C LEU A 7 6.16 -20.17 0.21
N ALA A 8 6.05 -19.06 -0.53
CA ALA A 8 6.70 -17.83 -0.07
C ALA A 8 6.10 -17.40 1.28
N ALA A 9 6.92 -16.87 2.18
CA ALA A 9 6.40 -16.33 3.43
C ALA A 9 5.38 -15.20 3.15
N GLU A 10 4.35 -15.08 4.00
CA GLU A 10 3.24 -14.10 3.89
C GLU A 10 3.72 -12.69 3.52
N ARG A 11 4.78 -12.20 4.17
CA ARG A 11 5.36 -10.87 3.90
C ARG A 11 5.81 -10.65 2.46
N PHE A 12 6.25 -11.69 1.75
CA PHE A 12 6.59 -11.62 0.33
C PHE A 12 5.33 -11.62 -0.54
N HIS A 13 4.30 -12.39 -0.16
CA HIS A 13 2.99 -12.33 -0.80
C HIS A 13 2.38 -10.93 -0.69
N VAL A 14 2.30 -10.37 0.50
CA VAL A 14 1.79 -9.01 0.75
C VAL A 14 2.53 -7.97 -0.09
N ALA A 15 3.87 -8.00 -0.09
CA ALA A 15 4.67 -7.07 -0.89
C ALA A 15 4.40 -7.23 -2.39
N GLN A 16 4.34 -8.47 -2.88
CA GLN A 16 4.08 -8.76 -4.30
C GLN A 16 2.66 -8.35 -4.73
N MET A 17 1.64 -8.58 -3.89
CA MET A 17 0.26 -8.17 -4.15
C MET A 17 0.13 -6.66 -4.21
N TRP A 18 0.76 -5.94 -3.27
CA TRP A 18 0.81 -4.47 -3.32
C TRP A 18 1.52 -3.96 -4.57
N TRP A 19 2.64 -4.60 -4.97
CA TRP A 19 3.33 -4.24 -6.19
C TRP A 19 2.42 -4.39 -7.41
N ILE A 20 1.79 -5.57 -7.60
CA ILE A 20 0.87 -5.85 -8.72
C ILE A 20 -0.29 -4.85 -8.75
N ALA A 21 -0.95 -4.66 -7.61
CA ALA A 21 -2.09 -3.75 -7.49
C ALA A 21 -1.70 -2.30 -7.81
N SER A 22 -0.57 -1.83 -7.28
CA SER A 22 -0.07 -0.48 -7.52
C SER A 22 0.34 -0.25 -8.98
N GLU A 23 0.90 -1.27 -9.63
CA GLU A 23 1.32 -1.22 -11.03
C GLU A 23 0.09 -1.20 -11.97
N LEU A 24 -0.96 -1.98 -11.65
CA LEU A 24 -2.24 -1.92 -12.38
C LEU A 24 -2.86 -0.52 -12.31
N ALA A 25 -2.90 0.09 -11.12
CA ALA A 25 -3.41 1.45 -10.93
C ALA A 25 -2.54 2.51 -11.63
N TYR A 26 -1.21 2.33 -11.64
CA TYR A 26 -0.31 3.24 -12.36
C TYR A 26 -0.51 3.17 -13.88
N ARG A 27 -0.71 1.97 -14.41
CA ARG A 27 -0.88 1.74 -15.85
C ARG A 27 -2.25 2.14 -16.36
N ASN A 28 -3.25 2.18 -15.47
CA ASN A 28 -4.64 2.49 -15.80
C ASN A 28 -5.17 3.60 -14.88
N ALA A 29 -5.23 4.84 -15.39
CA ALA A 29 -5.55 6.03 -14.59
C ALA A 29 -6.92 6.00 -13.89
N ASN A 30 -7.87 5.20 -14.37
CA ASN A 30 -9.21 5.06 -13.80
C ASN A 30 -9.31 3.90 -12.80
N VAL A 31 -8.19 3.24 -12.46
CA VAL A 31 -8.15 2.09 -11.55
C VAL A 31 -7.73 2.52 -10.16
N HIS A 32 -8.52 2.12 -9.17
CA HIS A 32 -8.33 2.46 -7.76
C HIS A 32 -8.17 1.22 -6.90
N LEU A 33 -7.53 1.39 -5.75
CA LEU A 33 -7.35 0.34 -4.75
C LEU A 33 -8.30 0.52 -3.58
N ARG A 34 -8.86 -0.60 -3.14
CA ARG A 34 -9.66 -0.70 -1.94
C ARG A 34 -9.18 -1.89 -1.12
N GLU A 35 -9.08 -1.71 0.18
CA GLU A 35 -8.96 -2.86 1.08
C GLU A 35 -10.29 -3.59 1.09
N THR A 36 -10.23 -4.90 0.90
CA THR A 36 -11.40 -5.76 0.96
C THR A 36 -11.08 -6.97 1.81
N ASN A 37 -12.04 -7.37 2.61
CA ASN A 37 -12.06 -8.65 3.27
C ASN A 37 -13.32 -9.37 2.82
N PRO A 38 -13.29 -10.03 1.64
CA PRO A 38 -14.47 -10.70 1.14
C PRO A 38 -14.83 -11.83 2.10
N PHE A 39 -15.99 -11.66 2.73
CA PHE A 39 -16.62 -12.63 3.63
C PHE A 39 -15.83 -12.94 4.92
N ASP A 40 -15.02 -12.01 5.42
CA ASP A 40 -14.18 -12.17 6.63
C ASP A 40 -13.14 -13.31 6.54
N PHE A 41 -12.89 -13.87 5.34
CA PHE A 41 -11.99 -15.02 5.15
C PHE A 41 -10.62 -14.64 4.60
N TYR A 42 -10.47 -13.51 3.90
CA TYR A 42 -9.23 -13.18 3.18
C TYR A 42 -8.94 -11.69 3.22
N ASP A 43 -7.76 -11.31 3.72
CA ASP A 43 -7.29 -9.94 3.56
C ASP A 43 -6.66 -9.74 2.18
N GLY A 44 -6.98 -8.64 1.52
CA GLY A 44 -6.34 -8.31 0.25
C GLY A 44 -6.76 -6.97 -0.33
N LEU A 45 -6.32 -6.75 -1.57
CA LEU A 45 -6.61 -5.53 -2.32
C LEU A 45 -7.57 -5.84 -3.44
N GLU A 46 -8.68 -5.12 -3.47
CA GLU A 46 -9.53 -5.01 -4.65
C GLU A 46 -8.98 -3.90 -5.54
N VAL A 47 -8.67 -4.26 -6.77
CA VAL A 47 -8.28 -3.36 -7.86
C VAL A 47 -9.47 -3.26 -8.79
N ARG A 48 -10.02 -2.06 -8.99
CA ARG A 48 -11.25 -1.86 -9.76
C ARG A 48 -11.16 -0.59 -10.60
N ALA A 49 -11.61 -0.67 -11.85
CA ALA A 49 -11.82 0.51 -12.68
C ALA A 49 -13.10 1.25 -12.26
N GLU A 50 -13.08 2.58 -12.30
CA GLU A 50 -14.26 3.39 -11.99
C GLU A 50 -15.45 3.01 -12.88
N GLY A 51 -16.60 2.74 -12.25
CA GLY A 51 -17.83 2.33 -12.94
C GLY A 51 -17.82 0.90 -13.51
N ALA A 52 -16.80 0.10 -13.23
CA ALA A 52 -16.73 -1.29 -13.67
C ALA A 52 -17.23 -2.28 -12.59
N ASP A 53 -17.96 -3.29 -13.05
CA ASP A 53 -18.29 -4.47 -12.23
C ASP A 53 -17.08 -5.40 -12.09
N ASP A 54 -16.18 -5.36 -13.07
CA ASP A 54 -14.94 -6.12 -13.12
C ASP A 54 -13.97 -5.70 -12.02
N PHE A 55 -13.38 -6.68 -11.34
CA PHE A 55 -12.33 -6.40 -10.36
C PHE A 55 -11.26 -7.48 -10.34
N VAL A 56 -10.10 -7.10 -9.81
CA VAL A 56 -8.99 -8.01 -9.52
C VAL A 56 -8.81 -8.02 -8.01
N PHE A 57 -8.89 -9.20 -7.39
CA PHE A 57 -8.61 -9.37 -5.98
C PHE A 57 -7.20 -9.95 -5.79
N CYS A 58 -6.32 -9.14 -5.21
CA CYS A 58 -4.97 -9.54 -4.84
C CYS A 58 -4.97 -10.03 -3.39
N ASN A 59 -5.14 -11.35 -3.21
CA ASN A 59 -5.22 -12.00 -1.90
C ASN A 59 -3.83 -12.03 -1.24
N PHE A 60 -3.69 -11.47 -0.04
CA PHE A 60 -2.40 -11.44 0.69
C PHE A 60 -1.90 -12.81 1.13
N ASN A 61 -2.77 -13.81 1.16
CA ASN A 61 -2.46 -15.18 1.56
C ASN A 61 -2.59 -16.19 0.41
N GLY A 62 -2.65 -15.75 -0.84
CA GLY A 62 -2.87 -16.69 -1.94
C GLY A 62 -2.77 -16.12 -3.34
N ALA A 63 -3.72 -16.55 -4.18
CA ALA A 63 -3.74 -16.28 -5.60
C ALA A 63 -4.28 -14.86 -5.93
N VAL A 64 -4.00 -14.41 -7.14
CA VAL A 64 -4.72 -13.26 -7.73
C VAL A 64 -5.97 -13.78 -8.42
N HIS A 65 -7.13 -13.29 -8.03
CA HIS A 65 -8.40 -13.59 -8.68
C HIS A 65 -8.75 -12.45 -9.65
N VAL A 66 -8.98 -12.78 -10.91
CA VAL A 66 -9.38 -11.84 -11.96
C VAL A 66 -10.82 -12.17 -12.33
N LEU A 67 -11.73 -11.21 -12.11
CA LEU A 67 -13.17 -11.39 -12.31
C LEU A 67 -13.71 -10.36 -13.33
N PRO A 68 -13.52 -10.59 -14.64
CA PRO A 68 -14.13 -9.77 -15.68
C PRO A 68 -15.51 -10.33 -16.05
N GLY A 69 -16.56 -9.53 -15.83
CA GLY A 69 -17.96 -9.92 -16.03
C GLY A 69 -18.32 -11.17 -15.25
N SER A 70 -18.63 -12.26 -15.96
CA SER A 70 -18.99 -13.57 -15.39
C SER A 70 -17.84 -14.58 -15.35
N GLN A 71 -16.64 -14.21 -15.82
CA GLN A 71 -15.49 -15.11 -15.83
C GLN A 71 -14.73 -15.04 -14.52
N HIS A 72 -14.15 -16.16 -14.08
CA HIS A 72 -13.27 -16.21 -12.92
C HIS A 72 -11.97 -16.91 -13.30
N THR A 73 -10.89 -16.14 -13.37
CA THR A 73 -9.55 -16.66 -13.59
C THR A 73 -8.73 -16.53 -12.31
N ILE A 74 -8.02 -17.59 -11.95
CA ILE A 74 -7.15 -17.62 -10.77
C ILE A 74 -5.69 -17.73 -11.27
N ILE A 75 -4.84 -16.79 -10.87
CA ILE A 75 -3.39 -16.83 -11.12
C ILE A 75 -2.72 -17.32 -9.84
N GLN A 76 -2.17 -18.53 -9.87
CA GLN A 76 -1.66 -19.20 -8.68
C GLN A 76 -0.35 -18.57 -8.18
N PRO A 77 -0.03 -18.66 -6.87
CA PRO A 77 1.23 -18.16 -6.32
C PRO A 77 2.47 -18.65 -7.09
N ALA A 78 2.51 -19.94 -7.45
CA ALA A 78 3.61 -20.51 -8.23
C ALA A 78 3.80 -19.82 -9.59
N GLU A 79 2.72 -19.37 -10.24
CA GLU A 79 2.80 -18.61 -11.50
C GLU A 79 3.28 -17.18 -11.25
N ILE A 80 2.82 -16.55 -10.16
CA ILE A 80 3.19 -15.17 -9.80
C ILE A 80 4.67 -15.05 -9.49
N PHE A 81 5.18 -15.94 -8.63
CA PHE A 81 6.58 -15.93 -8.19
C PHE A 81 7.51 -16.67 -9.15
N GLY A 82 6.97 -17.54 -10.00
CA GLY A 82 7.72 -18.20 -11.07
C GLY A 82 7.83 -17.36 -12.36
N ALA A 83 7.16 -16.22 -12.43
CA ALA A 83 7.24 -15.33 -13.59
C ALA A 83 8.67 -14.76 -13.74
N GLN A 84 9.15 -14.67 -14.98
CA GLN A 84 10.46 -14.08 -15.28
C GLN A 84 10.50 -12.59 -14.92
N SER A 85 9.36 -11.91 -15.08
CA SER A 85 9.16 -10.54 -14.68
C SER A 85 7.79 -10.39 -14.02
N PRO A 86 7.66 -9.66 -12.89
CA PRO A 86 6.36 -9.42 -12.29
C PRO A 86 5.44 -8.58 -13.22
N HIS A 87 6.00 -7.87 -14.20
CA HIS A 87 5.21 -7.20 -15.25
C HIS A 87 4.47 -8.17 -16.16
N ASP A 88 4.91 -9.43 -16.30
CA ASP A 88 4.22 -10.41 -17.12
C ASP A 88 2.86 -10.80 -16.52
N ILE A 89 2.79 -10.84 -15.19
CA ILE A 89 1.54 -11.04 -14.44
C ILE A 89 0.61 -9.84 -14.64
N VAL A 90 1.12 -8.62 -14.52
CA VAL A 90 0.33 -7.39 -14.77
C VAL A 90 -0.23 -7.40 -16.19
N LYS A 91 0.60 -7.62 -17.21
CA LYS A 91 0.15 -7.69 -18.61
C LYS A 91 -0.86 -8.80 -18.86
N ARG A 92 -0.75 -9.94 -18.17
CA ARG A 92 -1.75 -11.01 -18.23
C ARG A 92 -3.08 -10.56 -17.66
N ILE A 93 -3.06 -9.88 -16.51
CA ILE A 93 -4.28 -9.31 -15.90
C ILE A 93 -4.91 -8.28 -16.84
N GLU A 94 -4.13 -7.35 -17.40
CA GLU A 94 -4.61 -6.34 -18.37
C GLU A 94 -5.30 -6.97 -19.59
N ARG A 95 -4.78 -8.10 -20.10
CA ARG A 95 -5.42 -8.83 -21.20
C ARG A 95 -6.73 -9.51 -20.80
N LEU A 96 -6.81 -10.01 -19.56
CA LEU A 96 -8.01 -10.67 -19.05
C LEU A 96 -9.13 -9.67 -18.75
N THR A 97 -8.78 -8.47 -18.26
CA THR A 97 -9.75 -7.43 -17.90
C THR A 97 -10.04 -6.44 -19.03
N GLY A 98 -9.21 -6.41 -20.08
CA GLY A 98 -9.27 -5.38 -21.12
C GLY A 98 -8.74 -4.01 -20.65
N TRP A 99 -8.18 -3.91 -19.44
CA TRP A 99 -7.56 -2.69 -18.92
C TRP A 99 -6.18 -2.47 -19.54
N LEU A 100 -6.15 -2.24 -20.85
CA LEU A 100 -4.92 -2.08 -21.61
C LEU A 100 -4.31 -0.71 -21.32
N GLY A 101 -3.48 -0.66 -20.29
CA GLY A 101 -2.77 0.54 -19.85
C GLY A 101 -1.37 0.65 -20.46
N ALA A 102 -1.03 1.78 -21.06
CA ALA A 102 0.34 2.03 -21.54
C ALA A 102 1.29 2.55 -20.44
N GLY A 103 0.77 2.89 -19.26
CA GLY A 103 1.49 3.73 -18.31
C GLY A 103 1.21 5.21 -18.58
N GLY A 104 0.76 5.94 -17.58
CA GLY A 104 0.49 7.39 -17.65
C GLY A 104 1.44 8.20 -16.75
N PRO A 105 1.26 9.53 -16.70
CA PRO A 105 1.85 10.34 -15.63
C PRO A 105 1.36 9.82 -14.27
N SER A 106 2.27 9.68 -13.30
CA SER A 106 1.86 9.30 -11.95
C SER A 106 0.90 10.34 -11.37
N THR A 107 -0.22 9.88 -10.83
CA THR A 107 -1.15 10.65 -10.01
C THR A 107 -0.72 10.59 -8.54
N THR A 108 -1.26 11.46 -7.69
CA THR A 108 -1.03 11.42 -6.25
C THR A 108 -1.38 10.07 -5.62
N ALA A 109 -2.48 9.44 -6.06
CA ALA A 109 -2.91 8.14 -5.57
C ALA A 109 -1.93 7.02 -5.97
N THR A 110 -1.54 6.99 -7.25
CA THR A 110 -0.57 5.99 -7.74
C THR A 110 0.79 6.14 -7.07
N LEU A 111 1.23 7.36 -6.76
CA LEU A 111 2.45 7.60 -5.97
C LEU A 111 2.32 7.03 -4.55
N ALA A 112 1.17 7.22 -3.89
CA ALA A 112 0.91 6.65 -2.57
C ALA A 112 0.94 5.12 -2.59
N TYR A 113 0.22 4.49 -3.53
CA TYR A 113 0.18 3.03 -3.66
C TYR A 113 1.55 2.42 -3.93
N ARG A 114 2.29 3.00 -4.89
CA ARG A 114 3.64 2.53 -5.22
C ARG A 114 4.61 2.75 -4.05
N ALA A 115 4.48 3.86 -3.31
CA ALA A 115 5.28 4.11 -2.13
C ALA A 115 5.01 3.07 -1.02
N ILE A 116 3.76 2.69 -0.81
CA ILE A 116 3.40 1.58 0.10
C ILE A 116 4.04 0.28 -0.37
N ALA A 117 3.90 -0.08 -1.66
CA ALA A 117 4.51 -1.28 -2.22
C ALA A 117 6.05 -1.30 -2.03
N ALA A 118 6.72 -0.16 -2.24
CA ALA A 118 8.16 -0.01 -2.01
C ALA A 118 8.54 -0.20 -0.53
N VAL A 119 7.74 0.34 0.39
CA VAL A 119 7.92 0.14 1.84
C VAL A 119 7.81 -1.33 2.21
N LEU A 120 6.75 -2.02 1.77
CA LEU A 120 6.54 -3.43 2.10
C LEU A 120 7.63 -4.31 1.51
N THR A 121 8.05 -4.04 0.27
CA THR A 121 9.16 -4.74 -0.39
C THR A 121 10.46 -4.57 0.38
N ALA A 122 10.84 -3.34 0.72
CA ALA A 122 12.06 -3.06 1.47
C ALA A 122 12.02 -3.63 2.91
N LYS A 123 10.81 -3.87 3.45
CA LYS A 123 10.59 -4.42 4.79
C LYS A 123 10.23 -5.90 4.81
N ALA A 124 10.22 -6.57 3.66
CA ALA A 124 9.89 -7.99 3.60
C ALA A 124 10.85 -8.85 4.44
N ASN A 125 12.12 -8.45 4.60
CA ASN A 125 13.08 -9.18 5.45
C ASN A 125 13.23 -8.60 6.87
N SER A 126 12.37 -7.66 7.26
CA SER A 126 12.36 -7.11 8.61
C SER A 126 11.92 -8.15 9.65
N LYS A 127 12.46 -8.05 10.87
CA LYS A 127 11.96 -8.81 12.03
C LYS A 127 10.57 -8.34 12.49
N ALA A 128 10.25 -7.06 12.30
CA ALA A 128 8.92 -6.53 12.56
C ALA A 128 7.96 -6.93 11.44
N ARG A 129 6.73 -7.31 11.80
CA ARG A 129 5.63 -7.59 10.86
C ARG A 129 5.07 -6.27 10.36
N PHE A 130 5.11 -6.05 9.05
CA PHE A 130 4.53 -4.88 8.41
C PHE A 130 3.17 -5.22 7.82
N LEU A 131 2.16 -4.41 8.12
CA LEU A 131 0.79 -4.56 7.62
C LEU A 131 0.27 -3.22 7.12
N THR A 132 -0.69 -3.29 6.21
CA THR A 132 -1.41 -2.14 5.69
C THR A 132 -2.88 -2.24 6.05
N THR A 133 -3.51 -1.10 6.33
CA THR A 133 -4.98 -1.03 6.51
C THR A 133 -5.47 0.27 5.91
N LYS A 134 -6.60 0.22 5.21
CA LYS A 134 -7.30 1.41 4.73
C LYS A 134 -8.08 2.01 5.90
N LEU A 135 -7.88 3.30 6.14
CA LEU A 135 -8.60 4.00 7.18
C LEU A 135 -9.97 4.37 6.67
N ILE A 136 -11.01 3.77 7.26
CA ILE A 136 -12.42 4.03 6.93
C ILE A 136 -12.89 5.29 7.68
N ASP A 137 -12.36 5.52 8.87
CA ASP A 137 -12.60 6.72 9.67
C ASP A 137 -11.28 7.18 10.31
N PRO A 138 -10.72 8.34 9.92
CA PRO A 138 -9.57 8.93 10.59
C PRO A 138 -9.86 9.29 12.05
N GLY A 139 -11.13 9.43 12.44
CA GLY A 139 -11.64 9.35 13.83
C GLY A 139 -10.90 8.33 14.69
N GLN A 140 -10.63 7.15 14.12
CA GLN A 140 -9.92 6.06 14.79
C GLN A 140 -8.45 6.38 15.08
N LEU A 141 -7.78 7.20 14.25
CA LEU A 141 -6.43 7.69 14.55
C LEU A 141 -6.45 8.58 15.80
N PHE A 142 -7.45 9.45 15.92
CA PHE A 142 -7.59 10.37 17.06
C PHE A 142 -7.95 9.65 18.36
N ASN A 143 -8.88 8.69 18.29
CA ASN A 143 -9.32 7.90 19.44
C ASN A 143 -8.22 7.00 20.02
N HIS A 144 -7.18 6.70 19.24
CA HIS A 144 -6.00 5.95 19.70
C HIS A 144 -4.80 6.85 20.05
N GLY A 145 -4.99 8.16 20.18
CA GLY A 145 -3.94 9.11 20.60
C GLY A 145 -2.88 9.36 19.53
N TYR A 146 -3.18 9.10 18.26
CA TYR A 146 -2.27 9.38 17.14
C TYR A 146 -2.35 10.82 16.63
N ASP A 147 -3.23 11.65 17.19
CA ASP A 147 -3.39 13.08 16.93
C ASP A 147 -2.10 13.87 17.21
N THR A 148 -1.45 13.58 18.34
CA THR A 148 -0.17 14.14 18.76
C THR A 148 1.01 13.45 18.09
N ALA A 149 0.81 12.22 17.58
CA ALA A 149 1.84 11.44 16.94
C ALA A 149 2.00 11.84 15.47
N LEU A 150 0.95 11.91 14.65
CA LEU A 150 1.04 12.10 13.20
C LEU A 150 0.85 13.58 12.81
N GLY A 151 1.72 14.43 13.35
CA GLY A 151 1.63 15.90 13.32
C GLY A 151 0.98 16.50 12.08
N GLY A 152 -0.15 17.18 12.29
CA GLY A 152 -0.83 18.00 11.28
C GLY A 152 -1.72 17.24 10.31
N ILE A 153 -1.91 15.91 10.47
CA ILE A 153 -2.82 15.13 9.61
C ILE A 153 -4.24 15.74 9.55
N GLU A 154 -4.68 16.38 10.64
CA GLU A 154 -5.97 17.08 10.72
C GLU A 154 -6.18 18.12 9.63
N ALA A 155 -5.14 18.90 9.31
CA ALA A 155 -5.22 19.98 8.34
C ALA A 155 -5.37 19.47 6.90
N HIS A 156 -5.16 18.17 6.68
CA HIS A 156 -5.25 17.54 5.37
C HIS A 156 -6.54 16.73 5.18
N PHE A 157 -7.44 16.73 6.16
CA PHE A 157 -8.82 16.28 5.95
C PHE A 157 -9.60 17.44 5.32
N THR A 158 -9.75 17.38 3.99
CA THR A 158 -10.45 18.41 3.20
C THR A 158 -11.94 18.48 3.50
N ASP A 159 -12.52 17.39 3.99
CA ASP A 159 -13.89 17.33 4.50
C ASP A 159 -13.99 16.22 5.55
N ARG A 160 -14.65 16.48 6.68
CA ARG A 160 -14.82 15.49 7.77
C ARG A 160 -15.96 14.50 7.49
N THR A 161 -16.47 14.48 6.26
CA THR A 161 -17.51 13.55 5.83
C THR A 161 -16.88 12.17 5.54
N PRO A 162 -17.46 11.06 6.05
CA PRO A 162 -16.91 9.71 5.89
C PRO A 162 -16.61 9.30 4.43
N SER A 163 -17.33 9.84 3.44
CA SER A 163 -17.11 9.58 2.02
C SER A 163 -15.83 10.24 1.46
N ALA A 164 -15.48 11.44 1.93
CA ALA A 164 -14.27 12.17 1.53
C ALA A 164 -12.98 11.63 2.19
N LEU A 165 -13.14 10.77 3.19
CA LEU A 165 -12.06 10.23 4.03
C LEU A 165 -11.56 8.85 3.58
N THR A 166 -12.14 8.31 2.51
CA THR A 166 -11.83 7.00 1.90
C THR A 166 -10.47 6.91 1.20
N GLY A 167 -9.56 7.85 1.46
CA GLY A 167 -8.29 8.00 0.76
C GLY A 167 -7.04 7.77 1.61
N PHE A 168 -7.11 7.24 2.83
CA PHE A 168 -5.93 7.06 3.68
C PHE A 168 -5.58 5.59 3.94
N TRP A 169 -4.28 5.32 4.00
CA TRP A 169 -3.71 4.00 4.20
C TRP A 169 -2.67 4.07 5.31
N GLN A 170 -2.88 3.35 6.40
CA GLN A 170 -1.87 3.20 7.44
C GLN A 170 -0.93 2.06 7.12
N VAL A 171 0.34 2.23 7.46
CA VAL A 171 1.35 1.17 7.51
C VAL A 171 1.76 1.00 8.96
N THR A 172 1.64 -0.22 9.47
CA THR A 172 2.04 -0.57 10.84
C THR A 172 3.28 -1.47 10.85
N ALA A 173 4.05 -1.41 11.93
CA ALA A 173 5.11 -2.36 12.25
C ALA A 173 4.85 -2.91 13.66
N ASN A 174 4.58 -4.22 13.79
CA ASN A 174 4.15 -4.85 15.05
C ASN A 174 3.00 -4.08 15.72
N SER A 175 1.95 -3.77 14.95
CA SER A 175 0.76 -3.02 15.41
C SER A 175 0.99 -1.54 15.78
N HIS A 176 2.20 -1.01 15.58
CA HIS A 176 2.46 0.43 15.73
C HIS A 176 2.42 1.13 14.38
N ILE A 177 1.64 2.21 14.26
CA ILE A 177 1.63 3.03 13.05
C ILE A 177 3.02 3.65 12.84
N VAL A 178 3.61 3.39 11.68
CA VAL A 178 4.91 3.94 11.28
C VAL A 178 4.79 4.96 10.16
N ALA A 179 3.71 4.89 9.37
CA ALA A 179 3.39 5.85 8.33
C ALA A 179 1.89 5.83 8.04
N VAL A 180 1.36 6.96 7.57
CA VAL A 180 0.05 7.05 6.93
C VAL A 180 0.23 7.72 5.58
N PHE A 181 -0.32 7.12 4.53
CA PHE A 181 -0.32 7.62 3.17
C PHE A 181 -1.72 8.10 2.80
N SER A 182 -1.82 9.21 2.09
CA SER A 182 -3.06 9.71 1.51
C SER A 182 -3.02 9.54 -0.02
N GLU A 183 -4.13 9.14 -0.61
CA GLU A 183 -4.36 9.11 -2.05
C GLU A 183 -4.32 10.53 -2.67
N SER A 184 -4.45 11.57 -1.84
CA SER A 184 -4.17 12.96 -2.20
C SER A 184 -2.67 13.30 -2.24
N GLY A 185 -1.78 12.32 -2.03
CA GLY A 185 -0.34 12.46 -2.27
C GLY A 185 0.45 12.91 -1.05
N TRP A 186 -0.04 12.65 0.16
CA TRP A 186 0.63 13.03 1.40
C TRP A 186 1.14 11.82 2.17
N LEU A 187 2.33 11.95 2.76
CA LEU A 187 2.91 11.02 3.72
C LEU A 187 2.97 11.69 5.10
N PHE A 188 2.33 11.07 6.07
CA PHE A 188 2.36 11.46 7.48
C PHE A 188 3.21 10.48 8.26
N LEU A 189 4.09 11.01 9.10
CA LEU A 189 5.01 10.25 9.91
C LEU A 189 4.96 10.73 11.37
N PRO A 190 5.20 9.84 12.34
CA PRO A 190 5.22 10.23 13.73
C PRO A 190 6.21 11.38 14.00
N ARG A 191 5.71 12.47 14.57
CA ARG A 191 6.43 13.68 15.02
C ARG A 191 7.24 14.35 13.92
N ARG A 192 6.73 14.33 12.69
CA ARG A 192 7.31 14.99 11.52
C ARG A 192 6.24 15.83 10.82
N LYS A 193 6.70 16.82 10.07
CA LYS A 193 5.82 17.53 9.14
C LYS A 193 5.36 16.58 8.03
N PRO A 194 4.11 16.73 7.54
CA PRO A 194 3.65 16.02 6.36
C PRO A 194 4.60 16.20 5.17
N TYR A 195 4.78 15.15 4.39
CA TYR A 195 5.62 15.15 3.19
C TYR A 195 4.75 15.00 1.95
N ASP A 196 4.84 15.97 1.04
CA ASP A 196 4.15 15.96 -0.24
C ASP A 196 4.88 15.02 -1.22
N LEU A 197 4.25 13.90 -1.55
CA LEU A 197 4.79 12.89 -2.45
C LEU A 197 4.90 13.40 -3.88
N MET A 198 3.98 14.24 -4.34
CA MET A 198 4.02 14.80 -5.69
C MET A 198 5.13 15.84 -5.82
N ALA A 199 5.27 16.75 -4.86
CA ALA A 199 6.37 17.69 -4.83
C ALA A 199 7.73 16.96 -4.69
N GLY A 200 7.77 15.90 -3.89
CA GLY A 200 8.91 14.99 -3.80
C GLY A 200 9.27 14.37 -5.15
N TYR A 201 8.29 13.77 -5.82
CA TYR A 201 8.44 13.17 -7.13
C TYR A 201 8.97 14.15 -8.17
N GLN A 202 8.41 15.36 -8.22
CA GLN A 202 8.86 16.43 -9.12
C GLN A 202 10.29 16.87 -8.81
N LYS A 203 10.65 17.02 -7.53
CA LYS A 203 12.01 17.34 -7.10
C LYS A 203 13.02 16.27 -7.53
N HIS A 204 12.60 15.01 -7.53
CA HIS A 204 13.38 13.85 -7.99
C HIS A 204 13.22 13.58 -9.49
N ARG A 205 13.00 14.63 -10.30
CA ARG A 205 12.93 14.55 -11.77
C ARG A 205 11.89 13.57 -12.31
N ARG A 206 10.85 13.27 -11.53
CA ARG A 206 9.82 12.28 -11.87
C ARG A 206 10.37 10.85 -11.97
N GLU A 207 11.43 10.55 -11.23
CA GLU A 207 11.94 9.19 -11.04
C GLU A 207 11.36 8.60 -9.74
N PHE A 208 10.59 7.52 -9.87
CA PHE A 208 9.93 6.92 -8.71
C PHE A 208 10.93 6.26 -7.75
N ASP A 209 12.02 5.68 -8.27
CA ASP A 209 13.02 5.01 -7.45
C ASP A 209 13.67 5.97 -6.45
N ASP A 210 14.00 7.18 -6.89
CA ASP A 210 14.54 8.25 -6.03
C ASP A 210 13.53 8.71 -4.97
N LEU A 211 12.25 8.89 -5.35
CA LEU A 211 11.18 9.18 -4.41
C LEU A 211 11.05 8.07 -3.36
N SER A 212 11.05 6.81 -3.80
CA SER A 212 10.88 5.65 -2.93
C SER A 212 12.01 5.55 -1.90
N ALA A 213 13.26 5.81 -2.33
CA ALA A 213 14.41 5.88 -1.45
C ALA A 213 14.28 7.01 -0.40
N ALA A 214 13.79 8.18 -0.81
CA ALA A 214 13.53 9.30 0.09
C ALA A 214 12.45 8.96 1.14
N VAL A 215 11.34 8.36 0.72
CA VAL A 215 10.25 7.89 1.60
C VAL A 215 10.76 6.87 2.61
N LEU A 216 11.51 5.85 2.16
CA LEU A 216 12.10 4.84 3.03
C LEU A 216 13.05 5.46 4.07
N ALA A 217 13.87 6.43 3.66
CA ALA A 217 14.77 7.13 4.56
C ALA A 217 14.00 7.93 5.62
N LEU A 218 12.88 8.57 5.25
CA LEU A 218 12.03 9.30 6.19
C LEU A 218 11.39 8.35 7.22
N ILE A 219 10.82 7.23 6.78
CA ILE A 219 10.21 6.22 7.67
C ILE A 219 11.25 5.65 8.64
N ASN A 220 12.44 5.30 8.15
CA ASN A 220 13.52 4.76 8.99
C ASN A 220 13.96 5.75 10.08
N ARG A 221 14.08 7.04 9.73
CA ARG A 221 14.42 8.10 10.69
C ARG A 221 13.32 8.27 11.74
N ALA A 222 12.05 8.26 11.34
CA ALA A 222 10.92 8.36 12.28
C ALA A 222 10.89 7.17 13.26
N ALA A 223 11.10 5.95 12.76
CA ALA A 223 11.14 4.74 13.59
C ALA A 223 12.32 4.70 14.58
N HIS A 224 13.46 5.31 14.23
CA HIS A 224 14.60 5.41 15.15
C HIS A 224 14.31 6.35 16.33
N VAL A 225 13.77 7.54 16.06
CA VAL A 225 13.41 8.53 17.08
C VAL A 225 12.39 7.97 18.08
N ASN A 226 11.38 7.25 17.59
CA ASN A 226 10.37 6.64 18.47
C ASN A 226 10.96 5.56 19.39
N ARG A 227 11.94 4.78 18.93
CA ARG A 227 12.60 3.77 19.77
C ARG A 227 13.43 4.39 20.88
N GLN A 228 14.22 5.42 20.57
CA GLN A 228 15.02 6.12 21.57
C GLN A 228 14.13 6.70 22.67
N ILE A 229 13.01 7.33 22.31
CA ILE A 229 12.13 7.95 23.30
C ILE A 229 11.47 6.90 24.20
N ARG A 230 10.99 5.78 23.67
CA ARG A 230 10.44 4.69 24.48
C ARG A 230 11.46 4.12 25.48
N GLN A 231 12.72 4.02 25.09
CA GLN A 231 13.80 3.58 25.99
C GLN A 231 14.05 4.58 27.12
N HIS A 232 13.89 5.89 26.89
CA HIS A 232 14.10 6.91 27.92
C HIS A 232 12.85 7.13 28.79
N SER A 233 11.64 6.93 28.27
CA SER A 233 10.40 7.05 29.06
C SER A 233 10.14 5.83 29.97
N GLY A 234 10.69 4.66 29.64
CA GLY A 234 10.66 3.48 30.52
C GLY A 234 11.59 3.57 31.73
N SER A 235 12.53 4.51 31.75
CA SER A 235 13.51 4.71 32.83
C SER A 235 13.01 5.62 33.96
N ILE A 236 11.80 6.18 33.86
CA ILE A 236 11.25 7.13 34.85
C ILE A 236 10.30 6.43 35.83
N PHE A 237 10.03 5.14 35.64
CA PHE A 237 9.15 4.33 36.50
C PHE A 237 9.83 3.08 37.10
N ASP A 238 11.16 3.00 37.03
CA ASP A 238 11.97 2.04 37.79
C ASP A 238 12.80 2.77 38.85
#